data_AF-A0A9N9QJB2-F1
#
_entry.id   AF-A0A9N9QJB2-F1
#
_cell.length_a   1.000
_cell.length_b   1.000
_cell.length_c   1.000
_cell.angle_alpha   90.00
_cell.angle_beta   90.00
_cell.angle_gamma   90.00
#
_symmetry.space_group_name_H-M   'P 1'
#
loop_
_entity.id
_entity.type
_entity.pdbx_description
1 polymer ?
#
loop_
_entity_poly.entity_id
_entity_poly.type
_entity_poly.pdbx_seq_one_letter_code
_entity_poly.pdbx_strand_id
1 'polypeptide(L)'
;MKMKLLQSLLLVLIASQSLALNCTIPTIIRGAWFSWENKNTLTELDATTMTDKGTCVDIRDNFHVNYTMVLHRQNENCFICVKILVRTVNILEKMESPCITLPDNTEPTVERVCQSLDPHQQLITLFSENYVPVNCRSSLEGVWNFAYQNRFKFTGECRNPDAQIRSCQTAGSQFLITNQKFNITYKKCEGMTGTFDGVVEYSCLGDWFVGKNHYFAVANTKESRKDEKYRCFLKNRDDDLYIGVSITAQCNTLKTVEKSPERLRVTPVKSEVVEPGCRLPQNFSGEWINTANIDADVFINETHIIETYYPDEGRYRRTIYVCKEQKDTRYMLARLTVDGCQKDYICFDFVPQHHNLIRYRKGIAVIKDDFSTVCSWVQFQNKVQWRYDLFLKKNPVPIKCPVAGKFNFTQKGDIPFETRILGGVTLSPRPNVYCKENISDFSVCDDEQKEVAIDENYCLSVDHKGKPVDIYSDPDYKMKCIGFWKENIKSYLITYDELDPFSKYRCWVYQRADLNRVLMSQAIGPFCDLKQNVFSWNYTEGATVAIDMEEYERERDQCPMYFDDGSNPYLDPETQVIQFNFGYFKSSSTRLENLLALTLVGFFVNLL
;
A
#
# COMPACT_ATOMS: atom_id res chain seq x y z
N MET A 1 52.33 -6.56 61.32
CA MET A 1 51.02 -6.09 60.83
C MET A 1 50.80 -6.31 59.32
N LYS A 2 51.36 -7.37 58.72
CA LYS A 2 51.13 -7.75 57.30
C LYS A 2 50.46 -9.12 57.11
N MET A 3 50.45 -9.96 58.15
CA MET A 3 49.96 -11.34 58.07
C MET A 3 48.46 -11.50 58.40
N LYS A 4 47.88 -10.55 59.15
CA LYS A 4 46.42 -10.53 59.42
C LYS A 4 45.59 -9.98 58.27
N LEU A 5 46.15 -9.08 57.44
CA LEU A 5 45.46 -8.55 56.25
C LEU A 5 45.37 -9.60 55.13
N LEU A 6 46.38 -10.47 55.01
CA LEU A 6 46.39 -11.52 53.99
C LEU A 6 45.40 -12.64 54.30
N GLN A 7 45.23 -12.99 55.59
CA GLN A 7 44.22 -13.96 56.02
C GLN A 7 42.78 -13.43 55.91
N SER A 8 42.55 -12.13 56.12
CA SER A 8 41.22 -11.55 55.89
C SER A 8 40.89 -11.41 54.41
N LEU A 9 41.89 -11.14 53.54
CA LEU A 9 41.68 -11.11 52.09
C LEU A 9 41.39 -12.50 51.52
N LEU A 10 42.06 -13.54 52.03
CA LEU A 10 41.85 -14.92 51.58
C LEU A 10 40.47 -15.46 52.02
N LEU A 11 39.98 -15.10 53.22
CA LEU A 11 38.62 -15.47 53.65
C LEU A 11 37.53 -14.77 52.83
N VAL A 12 37.75 -13.52 52.38
CA VAL A 12 36.82 -12.79 51.52
C VAL A 12 36.83 -13.35 50.08
N LEU A 13 37.97 -13.84 49.60
CA LEU A 13 38.09 -14.50 48.29
C LEU A 13 37.46 -15.91 48.26
N ILE A 14 37.45 -16.64 49.39
CA ILE A 14 36.79 -17.95 49.50
C ILE A 14 35.26 -17.79 49.68
N ALA A 15 34.79 -16.66 50.23
CA ALA A 15 33.36 -16.35 50.33
C ALA A 15 32.73 -15.85 49.01
N SER A 16 33.51 -15.69 47.94
CA SER A 16 33.05 -15.22 46.62
C SER A 16 32.98 -16.30 45.53
N GLN A 17 32.93 -17.59 45.89
CA GLN A 17 32.68 -18.68 44.95
C GLN A 17 31.45 -19.51 45.34
N SER A 18 30.27 -18.91 45.21
CA SER A 18 29.02 -19.64 44.95
C SER A 18 27.98 -18.71 44.32
N LEU A 19 28.35 -18.03 43.24
CA LEU A 19 27.35 -17.57 42.27
C LEU A 19 27.01 -18.79 41.40
N ALA A 20 26.14 -19.66 41.93
CA ALA A 20 25.34 -20.49 41.05
C ALA A 20 24.58 -19.52 40.14
N LEU A 21 24.88 -19.51 38.84
CA LEU A 21 24.00 -18.87 37.87
C LEU A 21 22.67 -19.61 37.97
N ASN A 22 21.75 -19.08 38.78
CA ASN A 22 20.40 -19.59 38.84
C ASN A 22 19.78 -19.40 37.46
N CYS A 23 19.48 -20.50 36.74
CA CYS A 23 18.64 -20.40 35.56
C CYS A 23 17.29 -19.78 35.98
N THR A 24 17.03 -18.56 35.50
CA THR A 24 15.74 -17.88 35.73
C THR A 24 14.93 -17.83 34.44
N ILE A 25 13.79 -18.50 34.43
CA ILE A 25 12.83 -18.51 33.32
C ILE A 25 12.26 -17.08 33.14
N PRO A 26 12.29 -16.49 31.94
CA PRO A 26 11.80 -15.13 31.68
C PRO A 26 10.32 -14.92 31.99
N THR A 27 9.97 -13.71 32.46
CA THR A 27 8.59 -13.37 32.88
C THR A 27 7.54 -13.52 31.79
N ILE A 28 7.91 -13.34 30.52
CA ILE A 28 6.98 -13.42 29.38
C ILE A 28 6.42 -14.83 29.14
N ILE A 29 7.13 -15.88 29.57
CA ILE A 29 6.69 -17.27 29.44
C ILE A 29 6.18 -17.87 30.76
N ARG A 30 6.21 -17.11 31.87
CA ARG A 30 5.71 -17.57 33.16
C ARG A 30 4.18 -17.61 33.18
N GLY A 31 3.64 -18.43 34.09
CA GLY A 31 2.21 -18.59 34.31
C GLY A 31 1.70 -19.97 33.93
N ALA A 32 0.36 -20.11 33.91
CA ALA A 32 -0.33 -21.36 33.65
C ALA A 32 -0.76 -21.45 32.17
N TRP A 33 -0.35 -22.55 31.52
CA TRP A 33 -0.54 -22.81 30.11
C TRP A 33 -1.23 -24.14 29.87
N PHE A 34 -2.29 -24.13 29.07
CA PHE A 34 -3.03 -25.33 28.68
C PHE A 34 -2.58 -25.83 27.31
N SER A 35 -2.33 -27.13 27.19
CA SER A 35 -2.08 -27.83 25.91
C SER A 35 -2.87 -29.14 25.83
N TRP A 36 -3.14 -29.57 24.59
CA TRP A 36 -3.67 -30.91 24.32
C TRP A 36 -2.56 -31.80 23.73
N GLU A 37 -2.05 -32.71 24.55
CA GLU A 37 -0.95 -33.64 24.25
C GLU A 37 -1.46 -35.09 24.35
N ASN A 38 -2.49 -35.42 23.56
CA ASN A 38 -3.33 -36.63 23.68
C ASN A 38 -4.19 -36.71 24.96
N LYS A 39 -3.84 -35.92 25.97
CA LYS A 39 -4.61 -35.65 27.19
C LYS A 39 -4.58 -34.16 27.50
N ASN A 40 -5.51 -33.72 28.33
CA ASN A 40 -5.48 -32.38 28.93
C ASN A 40 -4.22 -32.23 29.79
N THR A 41 -3.33 -31.34 29.39
CA THR A 41 -2.08 -31.05 30.12
C THR A 41 -2.08 -29.59 30.54
N LEU A 42 -1.84 -29.36 31.84
CA LEU A 42 -1.63 -28.03 32.39
C LEU A 42 -0.15 -27.89 32.74
N THR A 43 0.49 -26.90 32.16
CA THR A 43 1.90 -26.59 32.39
C THR A 43 2.01 -25.26 33.10
N GLU A 44 2.51 -25.26 34.33
CA GLU A 44 2.84 -24.05 35.08
C GLU A 44 4.35 -23.81 34.99
N LEU A 45 4.70 -22.57 34.62
CA LEU A 45 6.08 -22.10 34.47
C LEU A 45 6.34 -21.02 35.52
N ASP A 46 7.16 -21.36 36.51
CA ASP A 46 7.62 -20.45 37.54
C ASP A 46 8.97 -19.83 37.16
N ALA A 47 9.60 -19.09 38.08
CA ALA A 47 10.93 -18.54 37.86
C ALA A 47 12.01 -19.63 37.66
N THR A 48 11.81 -20.83 38.20
CA THR A 48 12.85 -21.88 38.27
C THR A 48 12.35 -23.28 37.90
N THR A 49 11.05 -23.49 37.75
CA THR A 49 10.45 -24.82 37.58
C THR A 49 9.41 -24.84 36.48
N MET A 50 9.24 -26.01 35.87
CA MET A 50 8.17 -26.32 34.93
C MET A 50 7.47 -27.60 35.38
N THR A 51 6.14 -27.57 35.44
CA THR A 51 5.33 -28.74 35.84
C THR A 51 5.69 -29.98 35.03
N ASP A 52 5.77 -31.13 35.72
CA ASP A 52 6.17 -32.43 35.17
C ASP A 52 7.57 -32.51 34.54
N LYS A 53 8.35 -31.42 34.45
CA LYS A 53 9.64 -31.40 33.75
C LYS A 53 10.84 -31.11 34.67
N GLY A 54 10.62 -30.43 35.79
CA GLY A 54 11.61 -30.27 36.86
C GLY A 54 12.18 -28.86 36.99
N THR A 55 13.40 -28.75 37.53
CA THR A 55 14.08 -27.47 37.83
C THR A 55 14.98 -27.03 36.68
N CYS A 56 14.99 -25.74 36.36
CA CYS A 56 15.85 -25.21 35.31
C CYS A 56 17.31 -25.20 35.73
N VAL A 57 18.17 -25.68 34.84
CA VAL A 57 19.62 -25.75 35.03
C VAL A 57 20.34 -24.80 34.09
N ASP A 58 19.89 -24.71 32.83
CA ASP A 58 20.49 -23.85 31.82
C ASP A 58 19.42 -23.30 30.86
N ILE A 59 19.63 -22.09 30.36
CA ILE A 59 18.71 -21.43 29.43
C ILE A 59 19.45 -20.57 28.42
N ARG A 60 19.02 -20.68 27.16
CA ARG A 60 19.49 -19.87 26.05
C ARG A 60 18.35 -19.03 25.50
N ASP A 61 18.56 -17.72 25.53
CA ASP A 61 17.67 -16.73 24.95
C ASP A 61 18.17 -16.33 23.56
N ASN A 62 17.30 -16.51 22.56
CA ASN A 62 17.52 -15.98 21.22
C ASN A 62 16.45 -14.91 20.91
N PHE A 63 16.85 -13.65 20.96
CA PHE A 63 16.06 -12.46 20.61
C PHE A 63 14.76 -12.29 21.40
N HIS A 64 14.65 -12.84 22.61
CA HIS A 64 13.44 -12.79 23.45
C HIS A 64 12.17 -13.42 22.85
N VAL A 65 12.30 -14.15 21.73
CA VAL A 65 11.20 -14.85 21.05
C VAL A 65 11.36 -16.36 21.17
N ASN A 66 12.60 -16.86 21.19
CA ASN A 66 12.90 -18.28 21.24
C ASN A 66 13.73 -18.58 22.49
N TYR A 67 13.18 -19.40 23.38
CA TYR A 67 13.83 -19.82 24.61
C TYR A 67 14.10 -21.32 24.55
N THR A 68 15.36 -21.71 24.68
CA THR A 68 15.73 -23.12 24.81
C THR A 68 16.25 -23.35 26.22
N MET A 69 15.60 -24.23 26.97
CA MET A 69 15.93 -24.47 28.38
C MET A 69 16.17 -25.95 28.65
N VAL A 70 17.06 -26.22 29.60
CA VAL A 70 17.36 -27.56 30.13
C VAL A 70 16.78 -27.68 31.51
N LEU A 71 15.91 -28.67 31.69
CA LEU A 71 15.21 -28.96 32.94
C LEU A 71 15.70 -30.29 33.51
N HIS A 72 16.04 -30.30 34.80
CA HIS A 72 16.43 -31.51 35.54
C HIS A 72 15.24 -32.08 36.29
N ARG A 73 14.86 -33.31 35.92
CA ARG A 73 13.82 -34.07 36.60
C ARG A 73 14.47 -34.91 37.71
N GLN A 74 14.36 -34.44 38.94
CA GLN A 74 15.00 -35.07 40.10
C GLN A 74 14.55 -36.54 40.33
N ASN A 75 13.28 -36.85 40.06
CA ASN A 75 12.73 -38.21 40.30
C ASN A 75 13.33 -39.29 39.40
N GLU A 76 13.69 -38.96 38.16
CA GLU A 76 14.24 -39.89 37.16
C GLU A 76 15.73 -39.67 36.91
N ASN A 77 16.32 -38.69 37.62
CA ASN A 77 17.68 -38.20 37.44
C ASN A 77 18.09 -38.01 35.97
N CYS A 78 17.27 -37.28 35.22
CA CYS A 78 17.52 -37.01 33.80
C CYS A 78 17.24 -35.56 33.42
N PHE A 79 17.72 -35.18 32.23
CA PHE A 79 17.59 -33.85 31.67
C PHE A 79 16.65 -33.87 30.47
N ILE A 80 15.79 -32.85 30.39
CA ILE A 80 14.86 -32.64 29.28
C ILE A 80 15.14 -31.27 28.68
N CYS A 81 15.33 -31.23 27.37
CA CYS A 81 15.39 -29.98 26.63
C CYS A 81 13.98 -29.55 26.22
N VAL A 82 13.61 -28.31 26.52
CA VAL A 82 12.37 -27.69 26.06
C VAL A 82 12.71 -26.44 25.28
N LYS A 83 12.21 -26.35 24.05
CA LYS A 83 12.29 -25.15 23.21
C LYS A 83 10.91 -24.51 23.14
N ILE A 84 10.79 -23.27 23.59
CA ILE A 84 9.57 -22.47 23.56
C ILE A 84 9.73 -21.35 22.54
N LEU A 85 8.70 -21.18 21.71
CA LEU A 85 8.55 -20.13 20.72
C LEU A 85 7.40 -19.23 21.19
N VAL A 86 7.69 -17.97 21.49
CA VAL A 86 6.67 -16.98 21.85
C VAL A 86 6.00 -16.50 20.57
N ARG A 87 4.71 -16.82 20.39
CA ARG A 87 3.92 -16.33 19.24
C ARG A 87 3.25 -15.01 19.59
N THR A 88 2.51 -15.00 20.68
CA THR A 88 1.85 -13.80 21.22
C THR A 88 1.85 -13.85 22.75
N VAL A 89 1.34 -12.81 23.40
CA VAL A 89 1.20 -12.77 24.86
C VAL A 89 0.34 -13.91 25.44
N ASN A 90 -0.54 -14.51 24.64
CA ASN A 90 -1.45 -15.57 25.07
C ASN A 90 -1.13 -16.95 24.47
N ILE A 91 -0.15 -17.04 23.58
CA ILE A 91 0.11 -18.22 22.77
C ILE A 91 1.60 -18.50 22.71
N LEU A 92 1.97 -19.69 23.18
CA LEU A 92 3.31 -20.24 23.03
C LEU A 92 3.24 -21.51 22.18
N GLU A 93 4.35 -21.86 21.53
CA GLU A 93 4.54 -23.18 20.95
C GLU A 93 5.77 -23.82 21.59
N LYS A 94 5.72 -25.12 21.88
CA LYS A 94 6.85 -25.85 22.43
C LYS A 94 7.25 -27.07 21.61
N MET A 95 8.51 -27.43 21.74
CA MET A 95 9.10 -28.72 21.37
C MET A 95 9.85 -29.26 22.58
N GLU A 96 9.82 -30.57 22.78
CA GLU A 96 10.49 -31.21 23.91
C GLU A 96 11.24 -32.45 23.47
N SER A 97 12.45 -32.63 24.02
CA SER A 97 13.26 -33.84 23.84
C SER A 97 12.77 -34.96 24.77
N PRO A 98 13.11 -36.22 24.48
CA PRO A 98 13.03 -37.28 25.50
C PRO A 98 13.95 -36.97 26.69
N CYS A 99 13.74 -37.71 27.78
CA CYS A 99 14.56 -37.71 29.00
C CYS A 99 15.94 -38.32 28.71
N ILE A 100 17.01 -37.55 28.93
CA ILE A 100 18.40 -37.93 28.63
C ILE A 100 19.20 -38.02 29.92
N THR A 101 19.88 -39.14 30.12
CA THR A 101 20.87 -39.29 31.19
C THR A 101 22.25 -38.92 30.67
N LEU A 102 22.94 -38.04 31.40
CA LEU A 102 24.30 -37.64 31.07
C LEU A 102 25.32 -38.47 31.87
N PRO A 103 26.50 -38.78 31.32
CA PRO A 103 27.57 -39.43 32.07
C PRO A 103 27.98 -38.61 33.29
N ASP A 104 28.29 -39.29 34.39
CA ASP A 104 28.84 -38.67 35.58
C ASP A 104 30.07 -37.83 35.19
N ASN A 105 30.12 -36.58 35.66
CA ASN A 105 31.15 -35.58 35.36
C ASN A 105 30.97 -34.72 34.09
N THR A 106 29.77 -34.69 33.49
CA THR A 106 29.46 -33.77 32.38
C THR A 106 28.46 -32.69 32.76
N GLU A 107 28.75 -31.43 32.40
CA GLU A 107 27.84 -30.31 32.64
C GLU A 107 26.63 -30.35 31.68
N PRO A 108 25.39 -30.17 32.20
CA PRO A 108 24.15 -30.20 31.43
C PRO A 108 23.86 -28.86 30.74
N THR A 109 24.61 -28.55 29.69
CA THR A 109 24.43 -27.33 28.88
C THR A 109 23.37 -27.50 27.79
N VAL A 110 22.74 -26.40 27.36
CA VAL A 110 21.78 -26.36 26.25
C VAL A 110 22.35 -27.02 24.99
N GLU A 111 23.60 -26.72 24.62
CA GLU A 111 24.25 -27.23 23.41
C GLU A 111 24.41 -28.75 23.38
N ARG A 112 24.31 -29.45 24.52
CA ARG A 112 24.50 -30.89 24.62
C ARG A 112 23.17 -31.63 24.75
N VAL A 113 22.33 -31.20 25.68
CA VAL A 113 21.04 -31.87 25.92
C VAL A 113 20.10 -31.65 24.73
N CYS A 114 20.10 -30.47 24.14
CA CYS A 114 19.20 -30.10 23.06
C CYS A 114 19.61 -30.57 21.67
N GLN A 115 20.74 -31.29 21.51
CA GLN A 115 21.12 -31.90 20.23
C GLN A 115 20.12 -32.97 19.78
N SER A 116 19.47 -33.61 20.75
CA SER A 116 18.46 -34.65 20.53
C SER A 116 17.10 -34.12 20.11
N LEU A 117 16.92 -32.80 20.07
CA LEU A 117 15.65 -32.18 19.70
C LEU A 117 15.43 -32.34 18.20
N ASP A 118 14.40 -33.10 17.81
CA ASP A 118 14.05 -33.31 16.41
C ASP A 118 13.48 -32.02 15.79
N PRO A 119 14.14 -31.41 14.78
CA PRO A 119 13.64 -30.22 14.10
C PRO A 119 12.31 -30.45 13.36
N HIS A 120 11.97 -31.71 13.05
CA HIS A 120 10.75 -32.10 12.33
C HIS A 120 9.59 -32.47 13.25
N GLN A 121 9.77 -32.43 14.58
CA GLN A 121 8.72 -32.66 15.54
C GLN A 121 7.59 -31.62 15.37
N GLN A 122 6.34 -32.07 15.50
CA GLN A 122 5.20 -31.17 15.47
C GLN A 122 5.19 -30.28 16.71
N LEU A 123 5.07 -28.97 16.49
CA LEU A 123 4.96 -27.98 17.57
C LEU A 123 3.68 -28.24 18.38
N ILE A 124 3.78 -28.17 19.70
CA ILE A 124 2.62 -28.24 20.60
C ILE A 124 2.24 -26.81 20.98
N THR A 125 1.01 -26.41 20.70
CA THR A 125 0.49 -25.08 21.07
C THR A 125 0.04 -25.05 22.54
N LEU A 126 0.41 -23.99 23.23
CA LEU A 126 0.11 -23.70 24.63
C LEU A 126 -0.73 -22.42 24.70
N PHE A 127 -1.87 -22.48 25.37
CA PHE A 127 -2.80 -21.37 25.56
C PHE A 127 -2.72 -20.85 27.00
N SER A 128 -2.60 -19.54 27.18
CA SER A 128 -2.62 -18.94 28.52
C SER A 128 -3.99 -19.14 29.17
N GLU A 129 -4.02 -19.64 30.41
CA GLU A 129 -5.27 -19.78 31.17
C GLU A 129 -5.87 -18.42 31.54
N ASN A 130 -5.00 -17.49 31.90
CA ASN A 130 -5.34 -16.11 32.27
C ASN A 130 -5.07 -15.18 31.09
N TYR A 131 -5.69 -15.49 29.94
CA TYR A 131 -5.46 -14.73 28.72
C TYR A 131 -6.00 -13.30 28.81
N VAL A 132 -5.31 -12.38 28.14
CA VAL A 132 -5.76 -11.00 27.95
C VAL A 132 -6.33 -10.88 26.53
N PRO A 133 -7.64 -10.61 26.36
CA PRO A 133 -8.23 -10.49 25.02
C PRO A 133 -7.52 -9.43 24.18
N VAL A 134 -7.19 -9.78 22.94
CA VAL A 134 -6.57 -8.87 21.96
C VAL A 134 -7.57 -8.48 20.89
N ASN A 135 -7.26 -7.43 20.12
CA ASN A 135 -8.14 -6.97 19.04
C ASN A 135 -8.17 -7.99 17.88
N CYS A 136 -9.35 -8.41 17.46
CA CYS A 136 -9.57 -9.37 16.37
C CYS A 136 -9.28 -8.80 14.98
N ARG A 137 -9.03 -7.49 14.84
CA ARG A 137 -8.87 -6.82 13.54
C ARG A 137 -7.74 -7.40 12.68
N SER A 138 -6.62 -7.78 13.29
CA SER A 138 -5.51 -8.42 12.56
C SER A 138 -5.88 -9.83 12.08
N SER A 139 -6.71 -10.55 12.84
CA SER A 139 -7.14 -11.93 12.56
C SER A 139 -8.26 -12.00 11.53
N LEU A 140 -9.40 -11.36 11.83
CA LEU A 140 -10.62 -11.39 11.04
C LEU A 140 -11.46 -10.14 11.34
N GLU A 141 -11.72 -9.33 10.32
CA GLU A 141 -12.62 -8.18 10.38
C GLU A 141 -13.70 -8.35 9.31
N GLY A 142 -14.94 -7.97 9.61
CA GLY A 142 -16.03 -8.00 8.63
C GLY A 142 -17.22 -8.88 8.98
N VAL A 143 -18.23 -8.83 8.11
CA VAL A 143 -19.38 -9.72 8.10
C VAL A 143 -19.27 -10.65 6.91
N TRP A 144 -19.33 -11.95 7.19
CA TRP A 144 -19.10 -12.99 6.19
C TRP A 144 -20.23 -14.00 6.25
N ASN A 145 -20.86 -14.28 5.12
CA ASN A 145 -21.65 -15.50 4.99
C ASN A 145 -20.70 -16.65 4.74
N PHE A 146 -20.97 -17.80 5.34
CA PHE A 146 -20.09 -18.94 5.17
C PHE A 146 -20.85 -20.23 4.91
N ALA A 147 -20.23 -21.09 4.13
CA ALA A 147 -20.59 -22.48 4.02
C ALA A 147 -19.53 -23.31 4.75
N TYR A 148 -19.95 -24.32 5.49
CA TYR A 148 -19.02 -25.12 6.31
C TYR A 148 -19.07 -26.60 5.96
N GLN A 149 -17.92 -27.23 6.05
CA GLN A 149 -17.73 -28.66 5.88
C GLN A 149 -16.99 -29.18 7.12
N ASN A 150 -17.51 -30.26 7.71
CA ASN A 150 -16.83 -30.95 8.81
C ASN A 150 -16.57 -32.40 8.41
N ARG A 151 -15.30 -32.74 8.18
CA ARG A 151 -14.88 -34.05 7.67
C ARG A 151 -15.24 -35.23 8.58
N PHE A 152 -15.50 -34.98 9.86
CA PHE A 152 -15.78 -36.01 10.86
C PHE A 152 -17.27 -36.16 11.17
N LYS A 153 -18.11 -35.17 10.81
CA LYS A 153 -19.54 -35.17 11.14
C LYS A 153 -20.43 -35.50 9.95
N PHE A 154 -20.11 -35.01 8.74
CA PHE A 154 -20.95 -35.21 7.57
C PHE A 154 -20.16 -35.10 6.26
N THR A 155 -20.74 -35.63 5.19
CA THR A 155 -20.17 -35.55 3.83
C THR A 155 -20.85 -34.41 3.07
N GLY A 156 -20.06 -33.57 2.40
CA GLY A 156 -20.55 -32.42 1.63
C GLY A 156 -20.32 -31.08 2.33
N GLU A 157 -20.80 -30.01 1.71
CA GLU A 157 -20.69 -28.64 2.19
C GLU A 157 -22.08 -28.11 2.58
N CYS A 158 -22.24 -27.68 3.84
CA CYS A 158 -23.47 -27.06 4.31
C CYS A 158 -23.46 -25.57 3.99
N ARG A 159 -24.33 -25.17 3.06
CA ARG A 159 -24.55 -23.78 2.66
C ARG A 159 -25.95 -23.34 3.09
N ASN A 160 -26.00 -22.43 4.06
CA ASN A 160 -27.22 -21.77 4.51
C ASN A 160 -27.01 -20.25 4.49
N PRO A 161 -27.92 -19.44 3.91
CA PRO A 161 -27.76 -17.99 3.83
C PRO A 161 -27.70 -17.27 5.19
N ASP A 162 -28.28 -17.87 6.23
CA ASP A 162 -28.30 -17.29 7.58
C ASP A 162 -27.03 -17.64 8.40
N ALA A 163 -26.14 -18.47 7.85
CA ALA A 163 -24.86 -18.79 8.48
C ALA A 163 -23.87 -17.66 8.25
N GLN A 164 -23.53 -16.95 9.33
CA GLN A 164 -22.70 -15.74 9.27
C GLN A 164 -21.63 -15.68 10.37
N ILE A 165 -20.49 -15.10 10.02
CA ILE A 165 -19.44 -14.67 10.94
C ILE A 165 -19.52 -13.14 11.05
N ARG A 166 -19.61 -12.63 12.27
CA ARG A 166 -19.68 -11.20 12.56
C ARG A 166 -18.52 -10.79 13.47
N SER A 167 -17.51 -10.16 12.89
CA SER A 167 -16.33 -9.63 13.59
C SER A 167 -16.22 -8.11 13.38
N CYS A 168 -17.11 -7.39 14.07
CA CYS A 168 -17.31 -5.96 13.92
C CYS A 168 -16.99 -5.21 15.21
N GLN A 169 -16.38 -4.02 15.11
CA GLN A 169 -16.24 -3.14 16.27
C GLN A 169 -17.63 -2.62 16.70
N THR A 170 -18.00 -2.77 17.97
CA THR A 170 -19.19 -2.13 18.53
C THR A 170 -18.86 -0.67 18.88
N ALA A 171 -19.46 0.28 18.17
CA ALA A 171 -19.33 1.70 18.49
C ALA A 171 -20.01 2.03 19.83
N GLY A 172 -19.33 2.80 20.70
CA GLY A 172 -19.92 3.36 21.92
C GLY A 172 -19.70 2.59 23.23
N SER A 173 -18.80 1.61 23.29
CA SER A 173 -18.42 1.05 24.60
C SER A 173 -17.61 2.09 25.40
N GLN A 174 -18.10 2.47 26.59
CA GLN A 174 -17.44 3.42 27.50
C GLN A 174 -16.03 2.99 27.94
N PHE A 175 -15.65 1.75 27.64
CA PHE A 175 -14.45 1.09 28.12
C PHE A 175 -13.36 0.90 27.05
N LEU A 176 -13.48 1.49 25.84
CA LEU A 176 -12.51 1.29 24.75
C LEU A 176 -12.24 -0.20 24.44
N ILE A 177 -13.21 -1.08 24.72
CA ILE A 177 -13.11 -2.52 24.40
C ILE A 177 -13.31 -2.66 22.89
N THR A 178 -12.24 -2.46 22.14
CA THR A 178 -12.22 -2.48 20.67
C THR A 178 -12.17 -3.92 20.17
N ASN A 179 -13.27 -4.42 19.60
CA ASN A 179 -13.33 -5.63 18.77
C ASN A 179 -12.52 -6.84 19.29
N GLN A 180 -12.63 -7.15 20.58
CA GLN A 180 -11.90 -8.27 21.20
C GLN A 180 -12.60 -9.63 21.02
N LYS A 181 -13.84 -9.60 20.52
CA LYS A 181 -14.72 -10.76 20.38
C LYS A 181 -15.45 -10.74 19.05
N PHE A 182 -15.75 -11.91 18.51
CA PHE A 182 -16.58 -12.09 17.34
C PHE A 182 -17.49 -13.29 17.49
N ASN A 183 -18.58 -13.31 16.70
CA ASN A 183 -19.59 -14.35 16.77
C ASN A 183 -19.63 -15.15 15.46
N ILE A 184 -19.73 -16.47 15.57
CA ILE A 184 -20.06 -17.36 14.45
C ILE A 184 -21.44 -17.94 14.70
N THR A 185 -22.34 -17.72 13.74
CA THR A 185 -23.70 -18.29 13.74
C THR A 185 -23.73 -19.47 12.78
N TYR A 186 -23.77 -20.67 13.33
CA TYR A 186 -23.99 -21.90 12.59
C TYR A 186 -25.49 -22.13 12.37
N LYS A 187 -25.82 -22.64 11.19
CA LYS A 187 -27.17 -23.02 10.82
C LYS A 187 -27.22 -24.43 10.27
N LYS A 188 -28.31 -25.14 10.55
CA LYS A 188 -28.60 -26.46 10.01
C LYS A 188 -28.92 -26.34 8.51
N CYS A 189 -28.52 -27.36 7.74
CA CYS A 189 -28.91 -27.48 6.34
C CYS A 189 -29.97 -28.58 6.17
N GLU A 190 -30.97 -28.31 5.33
CA GLU A 190 -31.99 -29.28 4.98
C GLU A 190 -31.38 -30.48 4.26
N GLY A 191 -31.80 -31.69 4.60
CA GLY A 191 -31.30 -32.94 3.99
C GLY A 191 -29.93 -33.42 4.48
N MET A 192 -29.23 -32.70 5.37
CA MET A 192 -27.93 -33.13 5.90
C MET A 192 -27.99 -33.43 7.41
N THR A 193 -27.75 -34.70 7.75
CA THR A 193 -27.58 -35.15 9.14
C THR A 193 -26.21 -34.71 9.68
N GLY A 194 -26.13 -34.30 10.95
CA GLY A 194 -24.88 -33.84 11.57
C GLY A 194 -24.59 -32.33 11.45
N THR A 195 -25.42 -31.57 10.73
CA THR A 195 -25.43 -30.09 10.76
C THR A 195 -26.21 -29.59 11.99
N PHE A 196 -25.85 -28.42 12.52
CA PHE A 196 -26.43 -27.90 13.77
C PHE A 196 -26.70 -26.40 13.71
N ASP A 197 -27.66 -25.96 14.53
CA ASP A 197 -27.92 -24.54 14.79
C ASP A 197 -27.26 -24.13 16.10
N GLY A 198 -26.47 -23.06 16.08
CA GLY A 198 -25.81 -22.58 17.29
C GLY A 198 -25.03 -21.28 17.07
N VAL A 199 -24.90 -20.48 18.13
CA VAL A 199 -24.09 -19.26 18.11
C VAL A 199 -22.91 -19.44 19.05
N VAL A 200 -21.71 -19.31 18.51
CA VAL A 200 -20.46 -19.41 19.25
C VAL A 200 -19.81 -18.02 19.32
N GLU A 201 -19.51 -17.58 20.54
CA GLU A 201 -18.77 -16.33 20.78
C GLU A 201 -17.31 -16.67 21.07
N TYR A 202 -16.42 -16.09 20.28
CA TYR A 202 -14.98 -16.26 20.39
C TYR A 202 -14.32 -14.96 20.85
N SER A 203 -13.40 -15.08 21.81
CA SER A 203 -12.48 -14.02 22.21
C SER A 203 -11.13 -14.23 21.52
N CYS A 204 -10.56 -13.19 20.92
CA CYS A 204 -9.27 -13.32 20.22
C CYS A 204 -8.10 -13.37 21.21
N LEU A 205 -7.18 -14.31 20.98
CA LEU A 205 -5.96 -14.50 21.78
C LEU A 205 -4.71 -13.95 21.07
N GLY A 206 -4.73 -13.94 19.74
CA GLY A 206 -3.69 -13.37 18.90
C GLY A 206 -3.48 -14.13 17.59
N ASP A 207 -2.64 -13.58 16.74
CA ASP A 207 -2.33 -14.11 15.42
C ASP A 207 -0.84 -14.06 15.08
N TRP A 208 -0.40 -14.95 14.20
CA TRP A 208 0.99 -15.06 13.75
C TRP A 208 1.07 -15.66 12.35
N PHE A 209 2.21 -15.45 11.68
CA PHE A 209 2.45 -15.95 10.33
C PHE A 209 3.51 -17.04 10.31
N VAL A 210 3.27 -18.09 9.53
CA VAL A 210 4.24 -19.15 9.22
C VAL A 210 4.30 -19.29 7.70
N GLY A 211 5.29 -18.65 7.08
CA GLY A 211 5.37 -18.55 5.62
C GLY A 211 4.17 -17.79 5.05
N LYS A 212 3.36 -18.46 4.23
CA LYS A 212 2.13 -17.90 3.61
C LYS A 212 0.87 -18.07 4.47
N ASN A 213 0.97 -18.91 5.50
CA ASN A 213 -0.16 -19.26 6.36
C ASN A 213 -0.28 -18.24 7.50
N HIS A 214 -1.49 -17.76 7.70
CA HIS A 214 -1.89 -16.87 8.79
C HIS A 214 -2.69 -17.68 9.81
N TYR A 215 -2.11 -17.87 10.99
CA TYR A 215 -2.74 -18.55 12.10
C TYR A 215 -3.29 -17.53 13.08
N PHE A 216 -4.47 -17.79 13.62
CA PHE A 216 -4.98 -17.04 14.75
C PHE A 216 -5.69 -17.97 15.72
N ALA A 217 -5.58 -17.68 17.01
CA ALA A 217 -6.23 -18.46 18.04
C ALA A 217 -7.25 -17.67 18.82
N VAL A 218 -8.24 -18.40 19.32
CA VAL A 218 -9.42 -17.85 19.97
C VAL A 218 -9.85 -18.72 21.14
N ALA A 219 -10.53 -18.13 22.10
CA ALA A 219 -11.16 -18.81 23.22
C ALA A 219 -12.68 -18.65 23.14
N ASN A 220 -13.42 -19.76 23.14
CA ASN A 220 -14.87 -19.75 23.30
C ASN A 220 -15.22 -19.31 24.72
N THR A 221 -15.97 -18.21 24.85
CA THR A 221 -16.27 -17.62 26.17
C THR A 221 -17.34 -18.41 26.94
N LYS A 222 -18.14 -19.23 26.25
CA LYS A 222 -19.24 -20.00 26.83
C LYS A 222 -18.89 -21.47 27.12
N GLU A 223 -17.74 -21.94 26.65
CA GLU A 223 -17.32 -23.33 26.85
C GLU A 223 -16.46 -23.48 28.11
N SER A 224 -16.85 -24.41 28.97
CA SER A 224 -16.13 -24.76 30.20
C SER A 224 -15.02 -25.79 29.98
N ARG A 225 -15.19 -26.70 29.02
CA ARG A 225 -14.25 -27.78 28.73
C ARG A 225 -13.03 -27.22 28.00
N LYS A 226 -11.85 -27.31 28.63
CA LYS A 226 -10.61 -26.67 28.15
C LYS A 226 -10.19 -27.13 26.74
N ASP A 227 -10.41 -28.41 26.42
CA ASP A 227 -10.13 -29.02 25.12
C ASP A 227 -10.98 -28.46 23.97
N GLU A 228 -12.21 -28.01 24.26
CA GLU A 228 -13.12 -27.39 23.28
C GLU A 228 -13.15 -25.86 23.36
N LYS A 229 -12.69 -25.30 24.48
CA LYS A 229 -12.60 -23.86 24.71
C LYS A 229 -11.65 -23.18 23.72
N TYR A 230 -10.50 -23.78 23.43
CA TYR A 230 -9.49 -23.16 22.56
C TYR A 230 -9.59 -23.60 21.10
N ARG A 231 -9.78 -22.60 20.25
CA ARG A 231 -9.84 -22.54 18.77
C ARG A 231 -8.51 -22.19 18.11
N CYS A 232 -8.05 -22.92 17.10
CA CYS A 232 -7.11 -22.39 16.11
C CYS A 232 -7.80 -22.25 14.77
N PHE A 233 -7.45 -21.19 14.07
CA PHE A 233 -7.90 -20.90 12.72
C PHE A 233 -6.69 -20.70 11.82
N LEU A 234 -6.83 -21.11 10.57
CA LEU A 234 -5.81 -21.00 9.53
C LEU A 234 -6.43 -20.36 8.30
N LYS A 235 -5.81 -19.28 7.83
CA LYS A 235 -6.09 -18.64 6.56
C LYS A 235 -4.83 -18.65 5.70
N ASN A 236 -4.99 -18.76 4.38
CA ASN A 236 -3.86 -18.59 3.47
C ASN A 236 -3.85 -17.15 2.94
N ARG A 237 -2.68 -16.52 2.84
CA ARG A 237 -2.54 -15.21 2.19
C ARG A 237 -2.93 -15.26 0.71
N ASP A 238 -2.71 -16.40 0.05
CA ASP A 238 -3.01 -16.58 -1.37
C ASP A 238 -4.49 -16.98 -1.63
N ASP A 239 -5.17 -17.52 -0.62
CA ASP A 239 -6.56 -17.94 -0.70
C ASP A 239 -7.31 -17.51 0.56
N ASP A 240 -7.90 -16.32 0.50
CA ASP A 240 -8.60 -15.69 1.61
C ASP A 240 -10.08 -16.05 1.72
N LEU A 241 -10.61 -16.80 0.75
CA LEU A 241 -11.99 -17.27 0.70
C LEU A 241 -12.21 -18.51 1.57
N TYR A 242 -11.16 -19.20 1.99
CA TYR A 242 -11.28 -20.36 2.84
C TYR A 242 -10.56 -20.19 4.17
N ILE A 243 -11.21 -20.66 5.23
CA ILE A 243 -10.69 -20.66 6.59
C ILE A 243 -10.74 -22.10 7.12
N GLY A 244 -9.61 -22.60 7.59
CA GLY A 244 -9.52 -23.87 8.28
C GLY A 244 -9.68 -23.68 9.77
N VAL A 245 -10.44 -24.56 10.44
CA VAL A 245 -10.71 -24.49 11.88
C VAL A 245 -10.34 -25.82 12.54
N SER A 246 -9.68 -25.77 13.69
CA SER A 246 -9.37 -26.95 14.50
C SER A 246 -10.60 -27.43 15.30
N ILE A 247 -10.68 -28.73 15.61
CA ILE A 247 -11.76 -29.30 16.46
C ILE A 247 -11.32 -29.41 17.93
N THR A 248 -10.03 -29.27 18.21
CA THR A 248 -9.44 -29.30 19.55
C THR A 248 -8.47 -28.13 19.69
N ALA A 249 -7.95 -27.93 20.90
CA ALA A 249 -6.89 -26.99 21.24
C ALA A 249 -5.52 -27.39 20.63
N GLN A 250 -5.47 -27.64 19.33
CA GLN A 250 -4.29 -28.10 18.60
C GLN A 250 -4.16 -27.38 17.25
N CYS A 251 -3.26 -26.39 17.16
CA CYS A 251 -3.03 -25.67 15.91
C CYS A 251 -2.20 -26.49 14.90
N ASN A 252 -1.38 -27.43 15.37
CA ASN A 252 -0.53 -28.27 14.52
C ASN A 252 -1.29 -29.20 13.56
N THR A 253 -2.57 -29.46 13.84
CA THR A 253 -3.47 -30.20 12.94
C THR A 253 -3.79 -29.41 11.66
N LEU A 254 -3.67 -28.09 11.71
CA LEU A 254 -3.95 -27.18 10.60
C LEU A 254 -2.69 -26.99 9.74
N LYS A 255 -2.43 -27.93 8.82
CA LYS A 255 -1.32 -27.81 7.86
C LYS A 255 -1.69 -26.95 6.65
N THR A 256 -2.86 -27.23 6.08
CA THR A 256 -3.44 -26.48 4.96
C THR A 256 -4.94 -26.32 5.19
N VAL A 257 -5.53 -25.28 4.61
CA VAL A 257 -6.97 -25.02 4.71
C VAL A 257 -7.80 -26.16 4.11
N GLU A 258 -7.29 -26.84 3.08
CA GLU A 258 -7.98 -27.97 2.48
C GLU A 258 -8.03 -29.17 3.41
N LYS A 259 -6.93 -29.47 4.10
CA LYS A 259 -6.79 -30.62 5.00
C LYS A 259 -7.32 -30.34 6.41
N SER A 260 -7.90 -29.17 6.66
CA SER A 260 -8.41 -28.82 7.98
C SER A 260 -9.59 -29.73 8.38
N PRO A 261 -9.74 -30.03 9.69
CA PRO A 261 -10.89 -30.77 10.22
C PRO A 261 -12.24 -30.17 9.84
N GLU A 262 -12.36 -28.86 10.03
CA GLU A 262 -13.48 -28.04 9.62
C GLU A 262 -12.97 -26.98 8.63
N ARG A 263 -13.71 -26.80 7.54
CA ARG A 263 -13.38 -25.85 6.48
C ARG A 263 -14.58 -24.93 6.28
N LEU A 264 -14.32 -23.63 6.31
CA LEU A 264 -15.31 -22.59 6.06
C LEU A 264 -14.97 -21.94 4.72
N ARG A 265 -15.93 -21.90 3.78
CA ARG A 265 -15.87 -21.04 2.60
C ARG A 265 -16.62 -19.75 2.91
N VAL A 266 -15.89 -18.65 3.03
CA VAL A 266 -16.43 -17.35 3.38
C VAL A 266 -16.72 -16.52 2.14
N THR A 267 -17.79 -15.72 2.22
CA THR A 267 -18.20 -14.74 1.21
C THR A 267 -18.53 -13.44 1.93
N PRO A 268 -17.88 -12.32 1.57
CA PRO A 268 -18.09 -11.07 2.27
C PRO A 268 -19.51 -10.55 2.02
N VAL A 269 -20.14 -10.02 3.06
CA VAL A 269 -21.49 -9.44 3.01
C VAL A 269 -21.40 -7.96 3.30
N LYS A 270 -22.03 -7.14 2.46
CA LYS A 270 -22.18 -5.71 2.73
C LYS A 270 -23.09 -5.53 3.93
N SER A 271 -22.51 -5.11 5.06
CA SER A 271 -23.20 -5.03 6.34
C SER A 271 -24.02 -3.74 6.50
N GLU A 272 -23.59 -2.63 5.90
CA GLU A 272 -24.24 -1.32 6.05
C GLU A 272 -24.37 -0.59 4.71
N VAL A 273 -25.54 0.01 4.47
CA VAL A 273 -25.80 0.92 3.36
C VAL A 273 -25.83 2.33 3.92
N VAL A 274 -25.01 3.21 3.36
CA VAL A 274 -24.96 4.62 3.74
C VAL A 274 -25.75 5.42 2.71
N GLU A 275 -26.77 6.15 3.16
CA GLU A 275 -27.48 7.08 2.27
C GLU A 275 -26.59 8.29 1.95
N PRO A 276 -26.51 8.71 0.67
CA PRO A 276 -25.72 9.85 0.26
C PRO A 276 -26.37 11.17 0.70
N GLY A 277 -25.57 12.08 1.26
CA GLY A 277 -25.99 13.42 1.68
C GLY A 277 -25.52 14.56 0.77
N CYS A 278 -24.61 14.28 -0.18
CA CYS A 278 -24.13 15.24 -1.17
C CYS A 278 -23.96 14.60 -2.56
N ARG A 279 -23.74 15.45 -3.56
CA ARG A 279 -23.43 15.05 -4.94
C ARG A 279 -22.01 15.47 -5.30
N LEU A 280 -21.29 14.61 -5.99
CA LEU A 280 -20.01 14.89 -6.60
C LEU A 280 -20.20 15.74 -7.86
N PRO A 281 -19.18 16.51 -8.30
CA PRO A 281 -19.24 17.29 -9.53
C PRO A 281 -19.58 16.41 -10.74
N GLN A 282 -20.53 16.86 -11.58
CA GLN A 282 -20.97 16.10 -12.75
C GLN A 282 -19.82 15.74 -13.70
N ASN A 283 -18.87 16.66 -13.88
CA ASN A 283 -17.71 16.45 -14.75
C ASN A 283 -16.86 15.25 -14.35
N PHE A 284 -16.87 14.84 -13.07
CA PHE A 284 -16.07 13.72 -12.58
C PHE A 284 -16.67 12.35 -12.93
N SER A 285 -17.90 12.31 -13.44
CA SER A 285 -18.59 11.05 -13.71
C SER A 285 -17.89 10.27 -14.82
N GLY A 286 -17.59 8.99 -14.58
CA GLY A 286 -16.92 8.14 -15.56
C GLY A 286 -15.97 7.11 -14.96
N GLU A 287 -15.16 6.51 -15.84
CA GLU A 287 -14.13 5.53 -15.51
C GLU A 287 -12.75 6.18 -15.49
N TRP A 288 -12.03 5.95 -14.39
CA TRP A 288 -10.75 6.55 -14.06
C TRP A 288 -9.78 5.49 -13.54
N ILE A 289 -8.50 5.83 -13.50
CA ILE A 289 -7.41 5.02 -12.98
C ILE A 289 -6.72 5.82 -11.89
N ASN A 290 -6.50 5.20 -10.73
CA ASN A 290 -5.85 5.83 -9.59
C ASN A 290 -4.35 5.51 -9.54
N THR A 291 -3.52 6.53 -9.78
CA THR A 291 -2.06 6.37 -9.76
C THR A 291 -1.48 6.18 -8.36
N ALA A 292 -2.23 6.46 -7.30
CA ALA A 292 -1.76 6.33 -5.92
C ALA A 292 -1.82 4.89 -5.39
N ASN A 293 -2.61 4.01 -6.01
CA ASN A 293 -2.92 2.68 -5.48
C ASN A 293 -2.79 1.59 -6.56
N ILE A 294 -1.57 1.37 -7.06
CA ILE A 294 -1.23 0.32 -8.04
C ILE A 294 -2.20 0.35 -9.24
N ASP A 295 -2.46 1.54 -9.79
CA ASP A 295 -3.33 1.76 -10.94
C ASP A 295 -4.74 1.14 -10.80
N ALA A 296 -5.33 1.26 -9.60
CA ALA A 296 -6.68 0.77 -9.33
C ALA A 296 -7.74 1.41 -10.25
N ASP A 297 -8.69 0.60 -10.69
CA ASP A 297 -9.85 1.05 -11.45
C ASP A 297 -10.80 1.83 -10.53
N VAL A 298 -11.16 3.05 -10.94
CA VAL A 298 -12.06 3.95 -10.19
C VAL A 298 -13.26 4.29 -11.04
N PHE A 299 -14.46 3.98 -10.54
CA PHE A 299 -15.71 4.41 -11.13
C PHE A 299 -16.36 5.49 -10.28
N ILE A 300 -16.58 6.67 -10.86
CA ILE A 300 -17.22 7.79 -10.19
C ILE A 300 -18.62 7.97 -10.77
N ASN A 301 -19.60 7.96 -9.88
CA ASN A 301 -20.99 8.33 -10.15
C ASN A 301 -21.33 9.62 -9.38
N GLU A 302 -22.53 10.17 -9.56
CA GLU A 302 -22.97 11.41 -8.92
C GLU A 302 -22.87 11.38 -7.38
N THR A 303 -22.91 10.21 -6.76
CA THR A 303 -22.96 10.07 -5.29
C THR A 303 -21.89 9.14 -4.71
N HIS A 304 -21.24 8.34 -5.57
CA HIS A 304 -20.36 7.25 -5.14
C HIS A 304 -19.04 7.27 -5.92
N ILE A 305 -17.94 7.00 -5.23
CA ILE A 305 -16.64 6.66 -5.84
C ILE A 305 -16.38 5.20 -5.50
N ILE A 306 -16.18 4.36 -6.50
CA ILE A 306 -15.91 2.94 -6.33
C ILE A 306 -14.49 2.68 -6.80
N GLU A 307 -13.62 2.31 -5.88
CA GLU A 307 -12.22 1.98 -6.16
C GLU A 307 -12.06 0.45 -6.08
N THR A 308 -11.55 -0.15 -7.16
CA THR A 308 -11.30 -1.58 -7.27
C THR A 308 -9.83 -1.79 -7.58
N TYR A 309 -9.10 -2.40 -6.65
CA TYR A 309 -7.69 -2.72 -6.86
C TYR A 309 -7.51 -4.24 -7.02
N TYR A 310 -6.55 -4.62 -7.85
CA TYR A 310 -6.28 -6.01 -8.22
C TYR A 310 -4.92 -6.43 -7.68
N PRO A 311 -4.86 -7.10 -6.52
CA PRO A 311 -3.59 -7.64 -6.04
C PRO A 311 -3.05 -8.78 -6.93
N ASP A 312 -3.93 -9.51 -7.62
CA ASP A 312 -3.58 -10.58 -8.57
C ASP A 312 -4.65 -10.73 -9.67
N GLU A 313 -4.37 -11.46 -10.75
CA GLU A 313 -5.26 -11.63 -11.93
C GLU A 313 -6.67 -12.15 -11.61
N GLY A 314 -6.83 -12.93 -10.53
CA GLY A 314 -8.11 -13.49 -10.12
C GLY A 314 -8.77 -12.82 -8.91
N ARG A 315 -8.11 -11.83 -8.29
CA ARG A 315 -8.54 -11.23 -7.02
C ARG A 315 -8.76 -9.74 -7.17
N TYR A 316 -9.82 -9.24 -6.54
CA TYR A 316 -10.08 -7.81 -6.48
C TYR A 316 -10.57 -7.44 -5.09
N ARG A 317 -10.19 -6.24 -4.64
CA ARG A 317 -10.74 -5.64 -3.44
C ARG A 317 -11.40 -4.34 -3.82
N ARG A 318 -12.64 -4.19 -3.38
CA ARG A 318 -13.48 -3.04 -3.70
C ARG A 318 -13.72 -2.20 -2.46
N THR A 319 -13.48 -0.91 -2.59
CA THR A 319 -13.81 0.12 -1.60
C THR A 319 -14.83 1.06 -2.22
N ILE A 320 -15.91 1.33 -1.49
CA ILE A 320 -16.97 2.23 -1.93
C ILE A 320 -16.93 3.45 -1.03
N TYR A 321 -16.83 4.63 -1.62
CA TYR A 321 -16.91 5.91 -0.92
C TYR A 321 -18.23 6.57 -1.26
N VAL A 322 -19.03 6.93 -0.26
CA VAL A 322 -20.35 7.56 -0.42
C VAL A 322 -20.30 9.00 0.06
N CYS A 323 -20.72 9.96 -0.77
CA CYS A 323 -20.73 11.37 -0.42
C CYS A 323 -21.70 11.66 0.73
N LYS A 324 -21.19 12.17 1.87
CA LYS A 324 -22.02 12.54 3.02
C LYS A 324 -22.23 14.04 3.17
N GLU A 325 -21.16 14.81 3.19
CA GLU A 325 -21.23 16.27 3.33
C GLU A 325 -20.15 16.91 2.45
N GLN A 326 -20.43 18.10 1.92
CA GLN A 326 -19.50 18.88 1.10
C GLN A 326 -19.38 20.29 1.67
N LYS A 327 -18.14 20.80 1.74
CA LYS A 327 -17.86 22.24 1.92
C LYS A 327 -16.71 22.65 1.01
N ASP A 328 -16.95 23.63 0.16
CA ASP A 328 -15.99 24.14 -0.82
C ASP A 328 -15.44 23.00 -1.71
N THR A 329 -14.13 22.80 -1.69
CA THR A 329 -13.39 21.73 -2.42
C THR A 329 -13.32 20.41 -1.65
N ARG A 330 -13.78 20.38 -0.39
CA ARG A 330 -13.66 19.23 0.52
C ARG A 330 -14.96 18.45 0.63
N TYR A 331 -14.84 17.14 0.48
CA TYR A 331 -15.92 16.18 0.48
C TYR A 331 -15.66 15.15 1.57
N MET A 332 -16.54 15.08 2.55
CA MET A 332 -16.55 14.01 3.52
C MET A 332 -17.26 12.81 2.92
N LEU A 333 -16.50 11.74 2.68
CA LEU A 333 -17.02 10.50 2.13
C LEU A 333 -17.05 9.42 3.22
N ALA A 334 -18.14 8.65 3.28
CA ALA A 334 -18.19 7.42 4.06
C ALA A 334 -17.52 6.30 3.25
N ARG A 335 -16.42 5.78 3.77
CA ARG A 335 -15.69 4.63 3.24
C ARG A 335 -16.32 3.34 3.75
N LEU A 336 -16.74 2.51 2.81
CA LEU A 336 -17.28 1.16 3.01
C LEU A 336 -16.36 0.18 2.28
N THR A 337 -15.58 -0.60 3.03
CA THR A 337 -14.82 -1.72 2.46
C THR A 337 -15.73 -2.96 2.42
N VAL A 338 -15.58 -3.79 1.39
CA VAL A 338 -16.35 -5.05 1.28
C VAL A 338 -16.11 -5.97 2.48
N ASP A 339 -14.91 -5.93 3.06
CA ASP A 339 -14.55 -6.67 4.28
C ASP A 339 -14.84 -5.88 5.57
N GLY A 340 -15.36 -4.65 5.46
CA GLY A 340 -15.53 -3.74 6.58
C GLY A 340 -16.86 -3.91 7.29
N CYS A 341 -16.80 -4.02 8.60
CA CYS A 341 -17.96 -3.90 9.48
C CYS A 341 -18.34 -2.46 9.84
N GLN A 342 -17.43 -1.53 9.60
CA GLN A 342 -17.49 -0.18 10.14
C GLN A 342 -17.48 0.82 9.00
N LYS A 343 -18.37 1.80 9.09
CA LYS A 343 -18.27 3.03 8.31
C LYS A 343 -17.12 3.86 8.88
N ASP A 344 -16.13 4.10 8.04
CA ASP A 344 -15.13 5.12 8.29
C ASP A 344 -15.48 6.36 7.48
N TYR A 345 -15.12 7.53 7.97
CA TYR A 345 -15.27 8.79 7.25
C TYR A 345 -13.88 9.28 6.83
N ILE A 346 -13.78 9.72 5.60
CA ILE A 346 -12.55 10.18 5.00
C ILE A 346 -12.80 11.47 4.25
N CYS A 347 -11.87 12.41 4.35
CA CYS A 347 -11.97 13.64 3.58
C CYS A 347 -11.24 13.50 2.24
N PHE A 348 -11.94 13.85 1.17
CA PHE A 348 -11.34 14.11 -0.14
C PHE A 348 -11.32 15.61 -0.38
N ASP A 349 -10.18 16.12 -0.82
CA ASP A 349 -10.06 17.49 -1.31
C ASP A 349 -9.78 17.45 -2.81
N PHE A 350 -10.70 17.96 -3.62
CA PHE A 350 -10.62 17.90 -5.07
C PHE A 350 -10.28 19.26 -5.65
N VAL A 351 -9.38 19.24 -6.63
CA VAL A 351 -9.16 20.37 -7.53
C VAL A 351 -10.10 20.20 -8.73
N PRO A 352 -10.66 21.29 -9.31
CA PRO A 352 -11.49 21.19 -10.50
C PRO A 352 -10.79 20.39 -11.61
N GLN A 353 -11.54 19.50 -12.26
CA GLN A 353 -11.05 18.72 -13.38
C GLN A 353 -10.62 19.65 -14.51
N HIS A 354 -9.50 19.31 -15.12
CA HIS A 354 -9.05 19.89 -16.37
C HIS A 354 -8.65 18.72 -17.29
N HIS A 355 -8.93 18.86 -18.58
CA HIS A 355 -8.64 17.81 -19.56
C HIS A 355 -9.15 16.43 -19.10
N ASN A 356 -8.28 15.42 -19.11
CA ASN A 356 -8.56 14.04 -18.67
C ASN A 356 -8.04 13.72 -17.26
N LEU A 357 -7.89 14.74 -16.40
CA LEU A 357 -7.23 14.62 -15.10
C LEU A 357 -8.10 15.18 -13.97
N ILE A 358 -8.23 14.42 -12.89
CA ILE A 358 -8.72 14.92 -11.60
C ILE A 358 -7.59 14.82 -10.59
N ARG A 359 -7.27 15.94 -9.96
CA ARG A 359 -6.28 16.00 -8.89
C ARG A 359 -6.98 16.01 -7.55
N TYR A 360 -6.53 15.16 -6.62
CA TYR A 360 -7.18 15.03 -5.33
C TYR A 360 -6.19 14.77 -4.19
N ARG A 361 -6.62 15.04 -2.96
CA ARG A 361 -5.93 14.64 -1.74
C ARG A 361 -6.89 13.85 -0.86
N LYS A 362 -6.33 12.90 -0.12
CA LYS A 362 -7.08 12.01 0.76
C LYS A 362 -6.54 12.12 2.18
N GLY A 363 -7.45 12.38 3.13
CA GLY A 363 -7.13 12.39 4.56
C GLY A 363 -7.06 10.99 5.18
N ILE A 364 -6.76 10.92 6.46
CA ILE A 364 -6.83 9.68 7.25
C ILE A 364 -8.31 9.30 7.46
N ALA A 365 -8.59 7.99 7.49
CA ALA A 365 -9.91 7.46 7.80
C ALA A 365 -10.19 7.54 9.32
N VAL A 366 -11.34 8.11 9.70
CA VAL A 366 -11.75 8.35 11.09
C VAL A 366 -13.19 7.87 11.31
N ILE A 367 -13.50 7.33 12.48
CA ILE A 367 -14.82 6.75 12.80
C ILE A 367 -15.89 7.83 13.09
N LYS A 368 -15.47 9.00 13.57
CA LYS A 368 -16.35 10.09 14.00
C LYS A 368 -17.02 10.76 12.80
N ASP A 369 -18.34 10.81 12.80
CA ASP A 369 -19.17 11.52 11.80
C ASP A 369 -19.24 13.01 12.12
N ASP A 370 -18.13 13.72 11.90
CA ASP A 370 -18.04 15.17 12.11
C ASP A 370 -17.11 15.78 11.06
N PHE A 371 -17.69 16.56 10.14
CA PHE A 371 -16.97 17.19 9.05
C PHE A 371 -15.76 17.98 9.53
N SER A 372 -15.89 18.72 10.63
CA SER A 372 -14.81 19.58 11.12
C SER A 372 -13.59 18.79 11.56
N THR A 373 -13.81 17.61 12.13
CA THR A 373 -12.74 16.69 12.58
C THR A 373 -12.13 15.96 11.39
N VAL A 374 -12.98 15.35 10.54
CA VAL A 374 -12.58 14.50 9.42
C VAL A 374 -11.89 15.30 8.31
N CYS A 375 -12.41 16.48 7.98
CA CYS A 375 -11.90 17.35 6.93
C CYS A 375 -10.98 18.48 7.44
N SER A 376 -10.44 18.36 8.66
CA SER A 376 -9.40 19.28 9.12
C SER A 376 -8.10 19.08 8.34
N TRP A 377 -7.36 20.17 8.11
CA TRP A 377 -6.09 20.14 7.38
C TRP A 377 -5.03 19.23 8.03
N VAL A 378 -5.17 18.94 9.33
CA VAL A 378 -4.27 18.05 10.09
C VAL A 378 -4.47 16.58 9.71
N GLN A 379 -5.64 16.19 9.21
CA GLN A 379 -5.91 14.81 8.78
C GLN A 379 -5.26 14.48 7.44
N PHE A 380 -4.82 15.47 6.68
CA PHE A 380 -4.00 15.25 5.49
C PHE A 380 -2.55 15.09 5.95
N GLN A 381 -1.98 13.90 5.79
CA GLN A 381 -0.61 13.64 6.23
C GLN A 381 0.35 14.54 5.44
N ASN A 382 0.87 15.57 6.11
CA ASN A 382 1.88 16.47 5.58
C ASN A 382 3.21 15.71 5.45
N LYS A 383 3.38 14.98 4.34
CA LYS A 383 4.74 14.80 3.81
C LYS A 383 5.23 16.19 3.42
N VAL A 384 6.51 16.46 3.64
CA VAL A 384 7.18 17.80 3.62
C VAL A 384 6.86 18.68 2.39
N GLN A 385 6.26 18.11 1.33
CA GLN A 385 5.73 18.83 0.18
C GLN A 385 4.29 18.36 -0.11
N TRP A 386 3.36 19.30 -0.20
CA TRP A 386 1.97 19.02 -0.59
C TRP A 386 1.93 18.59 -2.05
N ARG A 387 1.48 17.35 -2.31
CA ARG A 387 1.24 16.79 -3.65
C ARG A 387 -0.19 16.30 -3.75
N TYR A 388 -0.83 16.53 -4.89
CA TYR A 388 -2.09 15.88 -5.25
C TYR A 388 -1.82 14.53 -5.93
N ASP A 389 -2.64 13.54 -5.58
CA ASP A 389 -2.73 12.29 -6.33
C ASP A 389 -3.64 12.49 -7.55
N LEU A 390 -3.52 11.61 -8.55
CA LEU A 390 -4.17 11.74 -9.85
C LEU A 390 -5.18 10.63 -10.09
N PHE A 391 -6.36 11.02 -10.56
CA PHE A 391 -7.24 10.14 -11.34
C PHE A 391 -7.07 10.47 -12.82
N LEU A 392 -6.63 9.48 -13.59
CA LEU A 392 -6.48 9.56 -15.04
C LEU A 392 -7.69 8.92 -15.72
N LYS A 393 -8.28 9.57 -16.72
CA LYS A 393 -9.44 8.99 -17.42
C LYS A 393 -9.03 7.71 -18.14
N LYS A 394 -9.74 6.59 -17.93
CA LYS A 394 -9.37 5.26 -18.45
C LYS A 394 -9.19 5.22 -19.98
N ASN A 395 -10.06 5.93 -20.68
CA ASN A 395 -9.98 6.18 -22.12
C ASN A 395 -9.88 7.70 -22.34
N PRO A 396 -8.66 8.26 -22.38
CA PRO A 396 -8.46 9.71 -22.45
C PRO A 396 -8.70 10.23 -23.87
N VAL A 397 -9.20 11.46 -23.99
CA VAL A 397 -9.31 12.17 -25.27
C VAL A 397 -8.03 12.99 -25.50
N PRO A 398 -7.33 12.86 -26.64
CA PRO A 398 -6.12 13.62 -26.90
C PRO A 398 -6.37 15.13 -26.84
N ILE A 399 -5.45 15.85 -26.22
CA ILE A 399 -5.43 17.31 -26.15
C ILE A 399 -4.18 17.85 -26.82
N LYS A 400 -4.19 19.14 -27.15
CA LYS A 400 -2.99 19.82 -27.67
C LYS A 400 -1.83 19.69 -26.66
N CYS A 401 -0.68 19.23 -27.13
CA CYS A 401 0.51 19.07 -26.33
C CYS A 401 1.06 20.43 -25.87
N PRO A 402 1.55 20.55 -24.62
CA PRO A 402 2.14 21.79 -24.11
C PRO A 402 3.51 22.08 -24.73
N VAL A 403 4.16 21.10 -25.31
CA VAL A 403 5.40 21.24 -26.08
C VAL A 403 5.10 20.73 -27.48
N ALA A 404 5.15 21.61 -28.47
CA ALA A 404 5.04 21.24 -29.87
C ALA A 404 6.12 21.89 -30.73
N GLY A 405 6.43 21.25 -31.86
CA GLY A 405 7.58 21.56 -32.70
C GLY A 405 8.35 20.31 -33.08
N LYS A 406 9.51 20.51 -33.71
CA LYS A 406 10.40 19.43 -34.15
C LYS A 406 11.79 19.62 -33.55
N PHE A 407 12.24 18.65 -32.77
CA PHE A 407 13.42 18.77 -31.93
C PHE A 407 14.37 17.58 -32.07
N ASN A 408 15.65 17.87 -32.13
CA ASN A 408 16.73 16.89 -32.04
C ASN A 408 17.06 16.74 -30.56
N PHE A 409 17.12 15.51 -30.06
CA PHE A 409 17.26 15.29 -28.62
C PHE A 409 18.47 14.44 -28.24
N THR A 410 19.17 14.85 -27.20
CA THR A 410 20.13 13.97 -26.53
C THR A 410 19.46 13.36 -25.31
N GLN A 411 19.73 12.08 -25.05
CA GLN A 411 19.09 11.35 -23.96
C GLN A 411 20.11 10.79 -22.97
N LYS A 412 19.70 10.74 -21.70
CA LYS A 412 20.45 10.12 -20.60
C LYS A 412 19.47 9.43 -19.66
N GLY A 413 19.73 8.19 -19.26
CA GLY A 413 18.79 7.46 -18.42
C GLY A 413 19.17 6.02 -18.12
N ASP A 414 18.45 5.41 -17.18
CA ASP A 414 18.46 3.97 -16.94
C ASP A 414 17.78 3.21 -18.09
N ILE A 415 16.76 3.82 -18.71
CA ILE A 415 15.99 3.22 -19.81
C ILE A 415 15.84 4.27 -20.94
N PRO A 416 16.86 4.44 -21.81
CA PRO A 416 16.76 5.34 -22.96
C PRO A 416 15.76 4.82 -24.00
N PHE A 417 15.27 5.72 -24.85
CA PHE A 417 14.54 5.34 -26.05
C PHE A 417 15.46 4.59 -27.01
N GLU A 418 14.99 3.46 -27.51
CA GLU A 418 15.69 2.62 -28.50
C GLU A 418 14.81 2.48 -29.74
N THR A 419 15.46 2.29 -30.91
CA THR A 419 14.75 2.00 -32.16
C THR A 419 13.88 0.75 -32.03
N ARG A 420 12.58 0.88 -32.31
CA ARG A 420 11.61 -0.22 -32.23
C ARG A 420 10.59 -0.13 -33.35
N ILE A 421 10.20 -1.27 -33.88
CA ILE A 421 9.15 -1.33 -34.91
C ILE A 421 7.80 -1.50 -34.22
N LEU A 422 6.92 -0.51 -34.39
CA LEU A 422 5.53 -0.58 -33.91
C LEU A 422 4.82 -1.80 -34.54
N GLY A 423 4.28 -2.67 -33.69
CA GLY A 423 3.53 -3.85 -34.14
C GLY A 423 4.38 -5.07 -34.53
N GLY A 424 5.71 -5.04 -34.34
CA GLY A 424 6.59 -6.19 -34.56
C GLY A 424 7.26 -6.18 -35.94
N VAL A 425 7.20 -7.29 -36.68
CA VAL A 425 7.90 -7.39 -37.98
C VAL A 425 7.10 -6.65 -39.05
N THR A 426 7.72 -5.70 -39.76
CA THR A 426 7.06 -4.98 -40.87
C THR A 426 6.57 -5.95 -41.94
N LEU A 427 5.41 -5.67 -42.55
CA LEU A 427 4.84 -6.46 -43.66
C LEU A 427 5.72 -6.47 -44.92
N SER A 428 6.71 -5.58 -45.00
CA SER A 428 7.65 -5.49 -46.10
C SER A 428 9.03 -5.12 -45.56
N PRO A 429 10.13 -5.66 -46.13
CA PRO A 429 11.48 -5.25 -45.74
C PRO A 429 11.65 -3.76 -46.02
N ARG A 430 12.14 -3.00 -45.03
CA ARG A 430 12.46 -1.58 -45.21
C ARG A 430 13.49 -1.47 -46.35
N PRO A 431 13.25 -0.60 -47.36
CA PRO A 431 14.24 -0.38 -48.41
C PRO A 431 15.56 0.07 -47.77
N ASN A 432 16.68 -0.45 -48.26
CA ASN A 432 18.00 -0.06 -47.76
C ASN A 432 18.35 1.33 -48.30
N VAL A 433 17.77 2.35 -47.67
CA VAL A 433 17.97 3.76 -48.01
C VAL A 433 19.26 4.22 -47.37
N TYR A 434 20.20 4.70 -48.19
CA TYR A 434 21.43 5.29 -47.70
C TYR A 434 21.14 6.66 -47.07
N CYS A 435 21.23 6.73 -45.74
CA CYS A 435 21.14 7.98 -45.01
C CYS A 435 22.53 8.62 -44.81
N LYS A 436 22.65 9.91 -45.10
CA LYS A 436 23.89 10.69 -44.90
C LYS A 436 24.06 11.16 -43.46
N GLU A 437 22.95 11.46 -42.80
CA GLU A 437 22.93 12.06 -41.47
C GLU A 437 21.73 11.51 -40.69
N ASN A 438 22.04 10.91 -39.55
CA ASN A 438 21.09 10.32 -38.63
C ASN A 438 21.05 11.17 -37.38
N ILE A 439 19.85 11.50 -36.94
CA ILE A 439 19.59 12.28 -35.74
C ILE A 439 18.45 11.61 -34.96
N SER A 440 18.31 11.95 -33.69
CA SER A 440 17.09 11.66 -32.95
C SER A 440 16.03 12.72 -33.27
N ASP A 441 14.77 12.32 -33.39
CA ASP A 441 13.65 13.23 -33.67
C ASP A 441 12.59 13.10 -32.57
N PHE A 442 12.26 14.23 -31.97
CA PHE A 442 11.07 14.40 -31.15
C PHE A 442 10.17 15.40 -31.87
N SER A 443 9.04 14.92 -32.38
CA SER A 443 8.15 15.72 -33.22
C SER A 443 6.71 15.70 -32.73
N VAL A 444 6.09 16.88 -32.75
CA VAL A 444 4.67 17.11 -32.46
C VAL A 444 4.14 18.01 -33.56
N CYS A 445 3.87 17.39 -34.70
CA CYS A 445 3.62 18.08 -35.97
C CYS A 445 2.30 17.65 -36.62
N ASP A 446 1.41 16.96 -35.91
CA ASP A 446 0.07 16.69 -36.41
C ASP A 446 -0.73 18.00 -36.52
N ASP A 447 -1.75 18.01 -37.39
CA ASP A 447 -2.57 19.20 -37.68
C ASP A 447 -3.16 19.83 -36.40
N GLU A 448 -3.41 19.03 -35.37
CA GLU A 448 -3.97 19.44 -34.08
C GLU A 448 -2.94 19.50 -32.94
N GLN A 449 -1.68 19.14 -33.18
CA GLN A 449 -0.57 19.08 -32.21
C GLN A 449 -0.89 18.24 -30.97
N LYS A 450 -1.57 17.10 -31.11
CA LYS A 450 -2.04 16.23 -30.01
C LYS A 450 -1.20 14.96 -29.80
N GLU A 451 -0.36 14.61 -30.77
CA GLU A 451 0.43 13.39 -30.75
C GLU A 451 1.93 13.67 -30.76
N VAL A 452 2.65 13.02 -29.84
CA VAL A 452 4.11 13.02 -29.76
C VAL A 452 4.64 11.80 -30.49
N ALA A 453 5.49 12.04 -31.48
CA ALA A 453 6.30 11.04 -32.14
C ALA A 453 7.75 11.14 -31.65
N ILE A 454 8.34 10.00 -31.28
CA ILE A 454 9.75 9.91 -30.90
C ILE A 454 10.42 8.86 -31.76
N ASP A 455 11.53 9.25 -32.38
CA ASP A 455 12.45 8.41 -33.13
C ASP A 455 13.86 8.55 -32.58
N GLU A 456 14.50 7.44 -32.23
CA GLU A 456 15.90 7.48 -31.78
C GLU A 456 16.85 7.70 -32.96
N ASN A 457 16.50 7.16 -34.13
CA ASN A 457 17.34 7.19 -35.32
C ASN A 457 16.52 7.57 -36.57
N TYR A 458 16.30 8.87 -36.72
CA TYR A 458 15.64 9.49 -37.86
C TYR A 458 16.65 9.90 -38.95
N CYS A 459 16.31 9.60 -40.21
CA CYS A 459 17.12 9.99 -41.35
C CYS A 459 16.84 11.44 -41.80
N LEU A 460 17.76 12.37 -41.57
CA LEU A 460 17.61 13.78 -41.95
C LEU A 460 17.77 14.03 -43.46
N SER A 461 18.27 13.04 -44.20
CA SER A 461 18.64 13.21 -45.61
C SER A 461 17.44 13.54 -46.50
N VAL A 462 17.69 14.41 -47.49
CA VAL A 462 16.70 14.80 -48.52
C VAL A 462 17.12 14.35 -49.91
N ASP A 463 16.13 14.13 -50.78
CA ASP A 463 16.33 13.87 -52.20
C ASP A 463 16.68 15.15 -52.98
N HIS A 464 16.94 15.02 -54.28
CA HIS A 464 17.22 16.14 -55.18
C HIS A 464 16.07 17.16 -55.32
N LYS A 465 14.86 16.85 -54.82
CA LYS A 465 13.68 17.72 -54.81
C LYS A 465 13.41 18.33 -53.43
N GLY A 466 14.28 18.08 -52.45
CA GLY A 466 14.13 18.52 -51.07
C GLY A 466 13.01 17.81 -50.32
N LYS A 467 12.68 16.56 -50.68
CA LYS A 467 11.77 15.68 -49.94
C LYS A 467 12.57 14.71 -49.07
N PRO A 468 12.04 14.26 -47.92
CA PRO A 468 12.72 13.24 -47.11
C PRO A 468 12.95 11.97 -47.94
N VAL A 469 14.15 11.38 -47.83
CA VAL A 469 14.50 10.15 -48.56
C VAL A 469 13.81 8.94 -47.94
N ASP A 470 13.67 8.92 -46.61
CA ASP A 470 12.87 7.93 -45.91
C ASP A 470 11.41 8.39 -45.79
N ILE A 471 10.54 7.75 -46.56
CA ILE A 471 9.09 8.00 -46.56
C ILE A 471 8.31 6.84 -45.93
N TYR A 472 9.01 5.80 -45.45
CA TYR A 472 8.42 4.57 -44.95
C TYR A 472 8.75 4.29 -43.47
N SER A 473 9.54 5.14 -42.82
CA SER A 473 9.77 5.02 -41.37
C SER A 473 8.54 5.48 -40.60
N ASP A 474 7.87 4.53 -39.96
CA ASP A 474 6.98 4.82 -38.84
C ASP A 474 7.82 5.15 -37.61
N PRO A 475 7.35 6.08 -36.75
CA PRO A 475 8.10 6.47 -35.58
C PRO A 475 8.16 5.35 -34.54
N ASP A 476 9.24 5.30 -33.76
CA ASP A 476 9.49 4.27 -32.75
C ASP A 476 8.45 4.31 -31.62
N TYR A 477 8.06 5.51 -31.17
CA TYR A 477 7.06 5.71 -30.13
C TYR A 477 6.01 6.72 -30.58
N LYS A 478 4.73 6.44 -30.31
CA LYS A 478 3.62 7.37 -30.50
C LYS A 478 2.86 7.50 -29.19
N MET A 479 2.78 8.72 -28.66
CA MET A 479 2.10 8.99 -27.39
C MET A 479 1.14 10.16 -27.55
N LYS A 480 -0.08 10.03 -27.03
CA LYS A 480 -1.08 11.10 -27.04
C LYS A 480 -0.93 11.97 -25.80
N CYS A 481 -0.98 13.29 -25.95
CA CYS A 481 -1.02 14.19 -24.80
C CYS A 481 -2.43 14.17 -24.19
N ILE A 482 -2.55 13.97 -22.86
CA ILE A 482 -3.87 13.83 -22.21
C ILE A 482 -4.16 14.88 -21.14
N GLY A 483 -3.13 15.55 -20.64
CA GLY A 483 -3.27 16.59 -19.64
C GLY A 483 -1.92 17.14 -19.17
N PHE A 484 -1.88 18.44 -18.87
CA PHE A 484 -0.71 19.11 -18.32
C PHE A 484 -1.13 20.15 -17.28
N TRP A 485 -0.26 20.44 -16.32
CA TRP A 485 -0.47 21.47 -15.29
C TRP A 485 0.84 21.89 -14.66
N LYS A 486 0.84 23.04 -13.99
CA LYS A 486 1.96 23.51 -13.17
C LYS A 486 1.66 23.36 -11.69
N GLU A 487 2.60 22.79 -10.94
CA GLU A 487 2.50 22.63 -9.49
C GLU A 487 3.88 22.73 -8.86
N ASN A 488 4.00 23.48 -7.75
CA ASN A 488 5.28 23.71 -7.08
C ASN A 488 6.40 24.20 -8.02
N ILE A 489 6.08 25.10 -8.95
CA ILE A 489 7.00 25.69 -9.96
C ILE A 489 7.44 24.68 -11.05
N LYS A 490 7.01 23.43 -10.98
CA LYS A 490 7.29 22.40 -11.98
C LYS A 490 6.09 22.24 -12.91
N SER A 491 6.38 22.04 -14.20
CA SER A 491 5.36 21.75 -15.21
C SER A 491 5.33 20.24 -15.47
N TYR A 492 4.14 19.68 -15.41
CA TYR A 492 3.86 18.26 -15.54
C TYR A 492 3.03 18.01 -16.80
N LEU A 493 3.33 16.93 -17.51
CA LEU A 493 2.58 16.44 -18.67
C LEU A 493 2.34 14.94 -18.48
N ILE A 494 1.11 14.49 -18.71
CA ILE A 494 0.80 13.06 -18.82
C ILE A 494 0.59 12.74 -20.29
N THR A 495 1.26 11.69 -20.75
CA THR A 495 1.05 11.09 -22.07
C THR A 495 0.45 9.70 -21.95
N TYR A 496 -0.22 9.26 -23.02
CA TYR A 496 -0.86 7.96 -23.13
C TYR A 496 -0.34 7.21 -24.36
N ASP A 497 0.31 6.06 -24.15
CA ASP A 497 0.76 5.12 -25.18
C ASP A 497 -0.16 3.88 -25.14
N GLU A 498 -0.89 3.64 -26.23
CA GLU A 498 -1.81 2.50 -26.35
C GLU A 498 -1.08 1.16 -26.45
N LEU A 499 0.18 1.18 -26.89
CA LEU A 499 0.98 0.00 -27.21
C LEU A 499 1.93 -0.40 -26.09
N ASP A 500 2.10 0.42 -25.05
CA ASP A 500 2.94 0.09 -23.89
C ASP A 500 2.30 -1.05 -23.06
N PRO A 501 2.96 -2.22 -22.94
CA PRO A 501 2.41 -3.36 -22.22
C PRO A 501 2.49 -3.24 -20.69
N PHE A 502 3.33 -2.34 -20.16
CA PHE A 502 3.54 -2.19 -18.72
C PHE A 502 2.64 -1.13 -18.12
N SER A 503 2.75 0.11 -18.62
CA SER A 503 1.94 1.23 -18.16
C SER A 503 1.57 2.10 -19.33
N LYS A 504 0.28 2.17 -19.67
CA LYS A 504 -0.19 2.98 -20.79
C LYS A 504 -0.02 4.49 -20.56
N TYR A 505 0.23 4.93 -19.33
CA TYR A 505 0.38 6.33 -18.98
C TYR A 505 1.81 6.61 -18.51
N ARG A 506 2.37 7.73 -18.97
CA ARG A 506 3.69 8.21 -18.57
C ARG A 506 3.60 9.65 -18.09
N CYS A 507 4.23 9.93 -16.96
CA CYS A 507 4.37 11.29 -16.46
C CYS A 507 5.69 11.91 -16.91
N TRP A 508 5.65 13.19 -17.28
CA TRP A 508 6.77 13.98 -17.74
C TRP A 508 6.88 15.27 -16.94
N VAL A 509 8.11 15.64 -16.59
CA VAL A 509 8.43 16.97 -16.08
C VAL A 509 9.14 17.72 -17.19
N TYR A 510 8.65 18.90 -17.55
CA TYR A 510 9.22 19.69 -18.65
C TYR A 510 9.47 21.14 -18.25
N GLN A 511 10.45 21.75 -18.93
CA GLN A 511 10.78 23.16 -18.76
C GLN A 511 11.46 23.68 -20.02
N ARG A 512 11.13 24.92 -20.40
CA ARG A 512 11.85 25.64 -21.44
C ARG A 512 13.15 26.22 -20.88
N ALA A 513 14.28 25.86 -21.48
CA ALA A 513 15.60 26.38 -21.10
C ALA A 513 15.94 27.66 -21.87
N ASP A 514 15.77 27.64 -23.19
CA ASP A 514 16.03 28.76 -24.09
C ASP A 514 14.87 28.95 -25.09
N LEU A 515 15.00 29.88 -26.04
CA LEU A 515 13.97 30.07 -27.07
C LEU A 515 13.72 28.80 -27.89
N ASN A 516 14.79 28.06 -28.22
CA ASN A 516 14.78 26.91 -29.13
C ASN A 516 15.16 25.60 -28.42
N ARG A 517 15.18 25.60 -27.08
CA ARG A 517 15.66 24.45 -26.28
C ARG A 517 14.69 24.12 -25.15
N VAL A 518 14.29 22.85 -25.07
CA VAL A 518 13.34 22.32 -24.08
C VAL A 518 13.91 21.09 -23.41
N LEU A 519 13.79 21.04 -22.09
CA LEU A 519 14.25 19.92 -21.27
C LEU A 519 13.06 19.13 -20.76
N MET A 520 13.11 17.81 -20.87
CA MET A 520 12.05 16.93 -20.36
C MET A 520 12.63 15.72 -19.64
N SER A 521 11.94 15.23 -18.62
CA SER A 521 12.26 14.00 -17.90
C SER A 521 11.02 13.13 -17.82
N GLN A 522 11.13 11.86 -18.22
CA GLN A 522 10.08 10.86 -18.14
C GLN A 522 10.15 10.10 -16.82
N ALA A 523 9.00 9.84 -16.21
CA ALA A 523 8.87 9.04 -15.01
C ALA A 523 8.76 7.53 -15.29
N ILE A 524 9.03 6.71 -14.27
CA ILE A 524 8.90 5.23 -14.34
C ILE A 524 7.47 4.78 -14.60
N GLY A 525 6.48 5.58 -14.22
CA GLY A 525 5.08 5.19 -14.35
C GLY A 525 4.15 6.37 -14.59
N PRO A 526 2.87 6.21 -14.22
CA PRO A 526 1.81 7.18 -14.53
C PRO A 526 1.80 8.41 -13.62
N PHE A 527 2.71 8.48 -12.65
CA PHE A 527 2.87 9.60 -11.72
C PHE A 527 4.32 10.09 -11.70
N CYS A 528 4.52 11.39 -11.47
CA CYS A 528 5.84 11.97 -11.28
C CYS A 528 6.19 11.99 -9.79
N ASP A 529 7.44 11.62 -9.47
CA ASP A 529 7.95 11.76 -8.10
C ASP A 529 8.16 13.25 -7.76
N LEU A 530 8.08 13.57 -6.47
CA LEU A 530 8.39 14.92 -5.97
C LEU A 530 9.85 15.30 -6.21
N LYS A 531 10.76 14.32 -6.13
CA LYS A 531 12.19 14.51 -6.35
C LYS A 531 12.55 14.72 -7.81
N GLN A 532 11.70 14.25 -8.73
CA GLN A 532 11.96 14.33 -10.16
C GLN A 532 12.01 15.78 -10.64
N ASN A 533 13.06 16.13 -11.37
CA ASN A 533 13.26 17.39 -12.07
C ASN A 533 13.48 17.13 -13.56
N VAL A 534 13.58 18.19 -14.37
CA VAL A 534 13.81 18.06 -15.83
C VAL A 534 15.14 17.38 -16.19
N PHE A 535 16.12 17.40 -15.29
CA PHE A 535 17.41 16.72 -15.46
C PHE A 535 17.44 15.31 -14.86
N SER A 536 16.36 14.86 -14.22
CA SER A 536 16.34 13.57 -13.54
C SER A 536 16.30 12.43 -14.56
N TRP A 537 17.20 11.48 -14.40
CA TRP A 537 17.44 10.39 -15.35
C TRP A 537 17.46 9.00 -14.69
N ASN A 538 17.39 8.94 -13.35
CA ASN A 538 17.54 7.71 -12.57
C ASN A 538 16.29 7.31 -11.80
N TYR A 539 16.14 6.00 -11.58
CA TYR A 539 15.02 5.45 -10.81
C TYR A 539 14.98 5.93 -9.37
N THR A 540 16.14 6.25 -8.78
CA THR A 540 16.26 6.76 -7.40
C THR A 540 15.60 8.12 -7.22
N GLU A 541 15.46 8.88 -8.30
CA GLU A 541 14.77 10.18 -8.37
C GLU A 541 13.35 10.05 -8.93
N GLY A 542 12.93 8.83 -9.30
CA GLY A 542 11.62 8.54 -9.90
C GLY A 542 11.54 8.71 -11.42
N ALA A 543 12.68 8.89 -12.10
CA ALA A 543 12.77 9.07 -13.55
C ALA A 543 13.33 7.84 -14.27
N THR A 544 13.07 7.73 -15.58
CA THR A 544 13.65 6.69 -16.47
C THR A 544 14.66 7.27 -17.44
N VAL A 545 14.32 8.42 -18.03
CA VAL A 545 15.12 9.09 -19.05
C VAL A 545 14.90 10.60 -18.99
N ALA A 546 15.99 11.36 -19.12
CA ALA A 546 15.98 12.78 -19.39
C ALA A 546 16.37 13.02 -20.85
N ILE A 547 15.64 13.91 -21.51
CA ILE A 547 15.89 14.36 -22.87
C ILE A 547 16.14 15.87 -22.89
N ASP A 548 17.16 16.26 -23.63
CA ASP A 548 17.54 17.64 -23.87
C ASP A 548 17.36 17.92 -25.36
N MET A 549 16.37 18.74 -25.67
CA MET A 549 15.80 18.89 -27.00
C MET A 549 16.13 20.26 -27.58
N GLU A 550 16.71 20.30 -28.77
CA GLU A 550 17.03 21.51 -29.52
C GLU A 550 16.26 21.52 -30.84
N GLU A 551 15.60 22.63 -31.14
CA GLU A 551 14.75 22.78 -32.33
C GLU A 551 15.57 22.68 -33.62
N TYR A 552 15.07 21.92 -34.60
CA TYR A 552 15.68 21.81 -35.93
C TYR A 552 14.62 21.80 -37.04
N GLU A 553 13.74 22.81 -37.09
CA GLU A 553 12.75 22.89 -38.17
C GLU A 553 13.41 23.24 -39.53
N ARG A 554 13.07 22.48 -40.58
CA ARG A 554 13.41 22.80 -41.98
C ARG A 554 12.29 23.61 -42.62
N GLU A 555 12.61 24.42 -43.63
CA GLU A 555 11.61 25.25 -44.37
C GLU A 555 10.37 24.49 -44.89
N ARG A 556 10.45 23.16 -45.05
CA ARG A 556 9.36 22.31 -45.56
C ARG A 556 8.68 21.43 -44.52
N ASP A 557 9.14 21.39 -43.28
CA ASP A 557 8.63 20.46 -42.26
C ASP A 557 7.30 20.94 -41.63
N GLN A 558 6.89 22.19 -41.86
CA GLN A 558 5.58 22.77 -41.47
C GLN A 558 5.13 22.38 -40.05
N CYS A 559 5.98 22.61 -39.05
CA CYS A 559 5.76 22.19 -37.68
C CYS A 559 5.95 23.36 -36.70
N PRO A 560 4.92 24.20 -36.51
CA PRO A 560 5.06 25.42 -35.73
C PRO A 560 5.32 25.13 -34.25
N MET A 561 6.32 25.80 -33.68
CA MET A 561 6.59 25.67 -32.25
C MET A 561 5.44 26.18 -31.38
N TYR A 562 5.16 25.43 -30.33
CA TYR A 562 4.22 25.79 -29.28
C TYR A 562 4.77 25.43 -27.91
N PHE A 563 4.64 26.34 -26.95
CA PHE A 563 5.04 26.08 -25.57
C PHE A 563 4.03 26.68 -24.58
N ASP A 564 3.50 25.83 -23.71
CA ASP A 564 2.64 26.20 -22.58
C ASP A 564 3.24 25.61 -21.30
N ASP A 565 3.40 26.41 -20.26
CA ASP A 565 3.98 25.96 -18.99
C ASP A 565 2.95 25.34 -18.03
N GLY A 566 1.67 25.32 -18.40
CA GLY A 566 0.59 24.74 -17.60
C GLY A 566 0.15 25.59 -16.42
N SER A 567 0.50 26.88 -16.36
CA SER A 567 0.10 27.78 -15.27
C SER A 567 -1.42 27.92 -15.15
N ASN A 568 -2.15 27.87 -16.27
CA ASN A 568 -3.61 27.85 -16.28
C ASN A 568 -4.16 26.77 -17.21
N PRO A 569 -4.35 25.53 -16.72
CA PRO A 569 -4.78 24.40 -17.54
C PRO A 569 -6.28 24.40 -17.85
N TYR A 570 -7.03 25.43 -17.43
CA TYR A 570 -8.48 25.56 -17.65
C TYR A 570 -8.83 26.47 -18.82
N LEU A 571 -7.82 27.13 -19.42
CA LEU A 571 -8.02 27.90 -20.65
C LEU A 571 -8.21 26.95 -21.82
N ASP A 572 -9.19 27.26 -22.67
CA ASP A 572 -9.38 26.52 -23.90
C ASP A 572 -8.24 26.88 -24.88
N PRO A 573 -7.39 25.90 -25.27
CA PRO A 573 -6.27 26.16 -26.17
C PRO A 573 -6.70 26.70 -27.55
N GLU A 574 -7.97 26.54 -27.95
CA GLU A 574 -8.49 27.06 -29.22
C GLU A 574 -8.78 28.58 -29.18
N THR A 575 -8.81 29.20 -28.00
CA THR A 575 -9.15 30.63 -27.83
C THR A 575 -7.94 31.57 -27.79
N GLN A 576 -6.78 31.15 -28.31
CA GLN A 576 -5.58 31.99 -28.37
C GLN A 576 -5.70 33.09 -29.44
N VAL A 577 -6.48 34.14 -29.14
CA VAL A 577 -6.27 35.44 -29.76
C VAL A 577 -4.99 36.01 -29.15
N ILE A 578 -3.89 35.91 -29.89
CA ILE A 578 -2.64 36.60 -29.53
C ILE A 578 -2.88 38.11 -29.69
N GLN A 579 -3.31 38.76 -28.61
CA GLN A 579 -3.35 40.22 -28.57
C GLN A 579 -1.92 40.74 -28.43
N PHE A 580 -1.30 41.05 -29.57
CA PHE A 580 -0.05 41.80 -29.56
C PHE A 580 -0.33 43.21 -29.03
N ASN A 581 -0.02 43.44 -27.75
CA ASN A 581 0.10 44.79 -27.22
C ASN A 581 1.38 45.40 -27.78
N PHE A 582 1.28 45.96 -28.98
CA PHE A 582 2.27 46.91 -29.46
C PHE A 582 2.20 48.12 -28.56
N GLY A 583 3.17 48.23 -27.64
CA GLY A 583 3.42 49.45 -26.89
C GLY A 583 3.77 50.57 -27.86
N TYR A 584 2.75 51.21 -28.42
CA TYR A 584 2.92 52.54 -28.97
C TYR A 584 3.38 53.40 -27.81
N PHE A 585 4.64 53.80 -27.84
CA PHE A 585 5.16 54.92 -27.09
C PHE A 585 4.16 56.07 -27.30
N LYS A 586 3.27 56.29 -26.32
CA LYS A 586 2.58 57.57 -26.18
C LYS A 586 3.70 58.57 -25.97
N SER A 587 4.07 59.30 -27.02
CA SER A 587 4.85 60.50 -26.85
C SER A 587 4.09 61.33 -25.83
N SER A 588 4.75 61.61 -24.72
CA SER A 588 4.30 62.57 -23.73
C SER A 588 4.35 63.94 -24.38
N SER A 589 3.35 64.28 -25.19
CA SER A 589 2.99 65.67 -25.38
C SER A 589 2.35 66.13 -24.08
N THR A 590 3.22 66.60 -23.18
CA THR A 590 2.85 67.44 -22.05
C THR A 590 2.01 68.59 -22.61
N ARG A 591 0.69 68.50 -22.42
CA ARG A 591 -0.22 69.62 -22.65
C ARG A 591 0.20 70.75 -21.73
N LEU A 592 0.89 71.71 -22.34
CA LEU A 592 1.23 73.01 -21.79
C LEU A 592 -0.03 73.90 -21.84
N GLU A 593 -1.10 73.45 -21.18
CA GLU A 593 -2.36 74.18 -21.04
C GLU A 593 -2.78 74.09 -19.58
N ASN A 594 -2.14 74.88 -18.71
CA ASN A 594 -2.70 75.33 -17.42
C ASN A 594 -1.79 76.33 -16.65
N LEU A 595 -1.04 77.17 -17.37
CA LEU A 595 -0.20 78.22 -16.75
C LEU A 595 -0.45 79.65 -17.28
N LEU A 596 -1.54 79.85 -18.03
CA LEU A 596 -1.95 81.18 -18.55
C LEU A 596 -3.28 81.71 -17.99
N ALA A 597 -3.91 81.02 -17.03
CA ALA A 597 -5.19 81.45 -16.43
C ALA A 597 -5.07 82.03 -15.00
N LEU A 598 -3.85 82.12 -14.44
CA LEU A 598 -3.62 82.59 -13.05
C LEU A 598 -2.80 83.89 -12.95
N THR A 599 -2.49 84.56 -14.06
CA THR A 599 -1.80 85.87 -14.08
C THR A 599 -2.64 87.03 -14.61
N LEU A 600 -3.92 86.81 -14.94
CA LEU A 600 -4.83 87.86 -15.45
C LEU A 600 -5.97 88.27 -14.49
N VAL A 601 -6.03 87.71 -13.27
CA VAL A 601 -7.03 88.12 -12.24
C VAL A 601 -6.38 88.90 -11.07
N GLY A 602 -5.06 89.11 -11.10
CA GLY A 602 -4.32 89.81 -10.04
C GLY A 602 -4.00 91.30 -10.29
N PHE A 603 -4.42 91.89 -11.41
CA PHE A 603 -4.01 93.27 -11.78
C PHE A 603 -5.16 94.27 -12.05
N PHE A 604 -6.41 93.93 -11.70
CA PHE A 604 -7.56 94.86 -11.81
C PHE A 604 -8.28 95.16 -10.48
N VAL A 605 -7.58 95.03 -9.35
CA VAL A 605 -8.02 95.61 -8.06
C VAL A 605 -6.82 96.35 -7.44
N ASN A 606 -6.47 97.50 -8.03
CA ASN A 606 -5.80 98.65 -7.40
C ASN A 606 -5.59 99.77 -8.44
N LEU A 607 -6.69 100.38 -8.90
CA LEU A 607 -6.78 101.79 -9.34
C LEU A 607 -8.23 102.12 -9.77
N LEU A 608 -9.12 102.14 -8.76
CA LEU A 608 -10.19 103.12 -8.55
C LEU A 608 -10.79 102.91 -7.16
#